data_AF-A0AAV2LPL0-F1
#
_entry.id   AF-A0AAV2LPL0-F1
#
_cell.length_a   1.000
_cell.length_b   1.000
_cell.length_c   1.000
_cell.angle_alpha   90.00
_cell.angle_beta   90.00
_cell.angle_gamma   90.00
#
_symmetry.space_group_name_H-M   'P 1'
#
loop_
_entity.id
_entity.type
_entity.pdbx_description
1 polymer ?
#
loop_
_entity_poly.entity_id
_entity_poly.type
_entity_poly.pdbx_seq_one_letter_code
_entity_poly.pdbx_strand_id
1 'polypeptide(L)'
;MVHAIGHNVINISVIANVVAADLSLLGPPSISQGARVTFVCSLPNVLQTMGDCDSVQSYLMRDGVILQVQGFELKNSSATFVIQDIVQRDAGQYSCVVRPSQCFKQDEDRVTGNNVINLQVKG
;
A
#
# COMPACT_ATOMS: atom_id res chain seq x y z
N MET A 1 16.56 29.50 22.47
CA MET A 1 16.41 28.23 23.20
C MET A 1 15.33 27.44 22.48
N VAL A 2 15.70 26.36 21.77
CA VAL A 2 14.75 25.54 20.99
C VAL A 2 14.44 24.30 21.82
N HIS A 3 13.19 24.18 22.27
CA HIS A 3 12.70 22.94 22.89
C HIS A 3 12.30 21.99 21.77
N ALA A 4 13.06 20.92 21.59
CA ALA A 4 12.65 19.80 20.75
C ALA A 4 12.03 18.72 21.64
N ILE A 5 10.79 18.33 21.33
CA ILE A 5 10.09 17.23 22.00
C ILE A 5 10.05 16.08 20.98
N GLY A 6 10.77 15.00 21.28
CA GLY A 6 10.73 13.78 20.47
C GLY A 6 9.54 12.93 20.86
N HIS A 7 8.68 12.58 19.90
CA HIS A 7 7.67 11.55 20.10
C HIS A 7 8.32 10.17 19.96
N ASN A 8 8.55 9.48 21.08
CA ASN A 8 9.04 8.09 21.10
C ASN A 8 7.86 7.10 21.13
N VAL A 9 6.98 7.16 20.12
CA VAL A 9 5.86 6.22 20.01
C VAL A 9 6.15 5.23 18.89
N ILE A 10 6.35 3.96 19.26
CA ILE A 10 6.39 2.85 18.31
C ILE A 10 4.99 2.24 18.29
N ASN A 11 4.24 2.49 17.21
CA ASN A 11 2.94 1.86 17.02
C ASN A 11 3.12 0.53 16.30
N ILE A 12 3.07 -0.58 17.04
CA ILE A 12 3.14 -1.93 16.47
C ILE A 12 1.71 -2.38 16.16
N SER A 13 1.33 -2.36 14.88
CA SER A 13 0.04 -2.89 14.42
C SER A 13 0.24 -4.27 13.81
N VAL A 14 -0.29 -5.31 14.45
CA VAL A 14 -0.28 -6.67 13.90
C VAL A 14 -1.50 -6.84 13.00
N ILE A 15 -1.29 -6.70 11.69
CA ILE A 15 -2.31 -7.08 10.72
C ILE A 15 -2.15 -8.58 10.48
N ALA A 16 -2.97 -9.39 11.13
CA ALA A 16 -2.94 -10.85 10.95
C ALA A 16 -3.28 -11.21 9.49
N ASN A 17 -2.44 -12.04 8.87
CA ASN A 17 -2.60 -12.59 7.53
C ASN A 17 -2.71 -11.53 6.42
N VAL A 18 -1.65 -10.76 6.19
CA VAL A 18 -1.50 -9.92 4.99
C VAL A 18 -0.25 -10.27 4.21
N VAL A 19 -0.34 -10.15 2.89
CA VAL A 19 0.78 -10.37 1.97
C VAL A 19 1.21 -9.01 1.45
N ALA A 20 2.50 -8.72 1.50
CA ALA A 20 3.06 -7.52 0.89
C ALA A 20 2.88 -7.60 -0.63
N ALA A 21 2.40 -6.50 -1.21
CA ALA A 21 2.23 -6.37 -2.66
C ALA A 21 3.18 -5.30 -3.19
N ASP A 22 3.52 -5.38 -4.47
CA ASP A 22 4.37 -4.38 -5.11
C ASP A 22 3.57 -3.09 -5.30
N LEU A 23 4.17 -1.97 -4.88
CA LEU A 23 3.57 -0.66 -5.05
C LEU A 23 4.34 0.11 -6.13
N SER A 24 3.60 0.65 -7.10
CA SER A 24 4.13 1.55 -8.11
C SER A 24 3.34 2.85 -8.16
N LEU A 25 4.03 3.93 -8.51
CA LEU A 25 3.46 5.26 -8.69
C LEU A 25 3.39 5.55 -10.18
N LEU A 26 2.22 5.90 -10.68
CA LEU A 26 2.08 6.36 -12.06
C LEU A 26 2.48 7.84 -12.14
N GLY A 27 3.62 8.11 -12.77
CA GLY A 27 4.16 9.45 -12.95
C GLY A 27 5.39 9.72 -12.05
N PRO A 28 5.85 10.98 -11.98
CA PRO A 28 7.05 11.34 -11.25
C PRO A 28 6.85 11.28 -9.72
N PRO A 29 7.90 10.99 -8.93
CA PRO A 29 7.82 10.92 -7.47
C PRO A 29 7.69 12.30 -6.79
N SER A 30 7.97 13.38 -7.53
CA SER A 30 7.81 14.76 -7.08
C SER A 30 6.51 15.31 -7.63
N ILE A 31 5.49 15.41 -6.78
CA ILE A 31 4.15 15.83 -7.17
C ILE A 31 3.89 17.26 -6.68
N SER A 32 3.26 18.10 -7.52
CA SER A 32 2.83 19.44 -7.11
C SER A 32 1.52 19.38 -6.33
N GLN A 33 1.33 20.30 -5.40
CA GLN A 33 0.07 20.45 -4.70
C GLN A 33 -1.12 20.64 -5.66
N GLY A 34 -2.25 20.01 -5.36
CA GLY A 34 -3.45 20.00 -6.21
C GLY A 34 -3.42 18.95 -7.33
N ALA A 35 -2.33 18.20 -7.48
CA ALA A 35 -2.26 17.15 -8.49
C ALA A 35 -3.01 15.88 -8.08
N ARG A 36 -3.38 15.10 -9.10
CA ARG A 36 -3.90 13.75 -8.98
C ARG A 36 -2.75 12.75 -8.94
N VAL A 37 -2.72 11.91 -7.92
CA VAL A 37 -1.74 10.83 -7.76
C VAL A 37 -2.43 9.48 -7.95
N THR A 38 -1.80 8.60 -8.72
CA THR A 38 -2.31 7.24 -8.94
C THR A 38 -1.27 6.21 -8.53
N PHE A 39 -1.63 5.35 -7.58
CA PHE A 39 -0.84 4.21 -7.15
C PHE A 39 -1.42 2.93 -7.76
N VAL A 40 -0.54 2.04 -8.23
CA VAL A 40 -0.91 0.69 -8.65
C VAL A 40 -0.26 -0.29 -7.70
N CYS A 41 -1.10 -1.08 -7.05
CA CYS A 41 -0.67 -2.16 -6.17
C CYS A 41 -0.87 -3.48 -6.89
N SER A 42 0.21 -4.24 -7.11
CA SER A 42 0.21 -5.50 -7.86
C SER A 42 0.70 -6.66 -7.02
N LEU A 43 0.13 -7.84 -7.23
CA LEU A 43 0.64 -9.06 -6.62
C LEU A 43 1.94 -9.49 -7.33
N PRO A 44 3.04 -9.73 -6.58
CA PRO A 44 4.37 -9.99 -7.15
C PRO A 44 4.47 -11.29 -7.96
N ASN A 45 3.53 -12.23 -7.78
CA ASN A 45 3.42 -13.47 -8.57
C ASN A 45 2.00 -14.04 -8.45
N VAL A 46 1.68 -15.03 -9.31
CA VAL A 46 0.47 -15.86 -9.19
C VAL A 46 0.56 -16.63 -7.88
N LEU A 47 0.03 -16.05 -6.81
CA LEU A 47 -0.16 -16.77 -5.56
C LEU A 47 -1.03 -18.00 -5.88
N GLN A 48 -0.53 -19.19 -5.56
CA GLN A 48 -1.31 -20.41 -5.74
C GLN A 48 -2.58 -20.30 -4.91
N THR A 49 -3.72 -20.19 -5.58
CA THR A 49 -4.97 -20.00 -4.88
C THR A 49 -5.59 -21.32 -4.47
N MET A 50 -6.15 -21.37 -3.26
CA MET A 50 -7.00 -22.46 -2.81
C MET A 50 -8.46 -22.13 -3.16
N GLY A 51 -9.08 -22.93 -4.04
CA GLY A 51 -10.52 -22.84 -4.37
C GLY A 51 -10.94 -21.74 -5.36
N ASP A 52 -12.25 -21.51 -5.45
CA ASP A 52 -12.94 -20.53 -6.33
C ASP A 52 -12.85 -19.09 -5.78
N CYS A 53 -11.63 -18.58 -5.61
CA CYS A 53 -11.46 -17.20 -5.17
C CYS A 53 -11.44 -16.25 -6.36
N ASP A 54 -12.53 -15.51 -6.55
CA ASP A 54 -12.62 -14.58 -7.67
C ASP A 54 -11.99 -13.22 -7.37
N SER A 55 -11.95 -12.78 -6.10
CA SER A 55 -11.48 -11.45 -5.71
C SER A 55 -10.78 -11.38 -4.36
N VAL A 56 -9.91 -10.39 -4.21
CA VAL A 56 -9.16 -10.10 -2.97
C VAL A 56 -9.16 -8.61 -2.67
N GLN A 57 -8.93 -8.26 -1.40
CA GLN A 57 -8.87 -6.88 -0.95
C GLN A 57 -7.43 -6.39 -0.83
N SER A 58 -7.17 -5.25 -1.45
CA SER A 58 -5.94 -4.48 -1.38
C SER A 58 -6.13 -3.25 -0.49
N TYR A 59 -5.10 -2.88 0.25
CA TYR A 59 -5.08 -1.78 1.20
C TYR A 59 -3.91 -0.87 0.87
N LEU A 60 -4.19 0.39 0.55
CA LEU A 60 -3.17 1.43 0.48
C LEU A 60 -2.96 1.97 1.89
N MET A 61 -1.70 1.99 2.33
CA MET A 61 -1.30 2.47 3.63
C MET A 61 -0.35 3.65 3.48
N ARG A 62 -0.42 4.60 4.41
CA ARG A 62 0.54 5.68 4.58
C ARG A 62 1.01 5.71 6.02
N ASP A 63 2.32 5.63 6.22
CA ASP A 63 2.96 5.62 7.55
C ASP A 63 2.32 4.58 8.49
N GLY A 64 1.97 3.41 7.95
CA GLY A 64 1.33 2.31 8.68
C GLY A 64 -0.18 2.43 8.89
N VAL A 65 -0.83 3.50 8.41
CA VAL A 65 -2.28 3.73 8.53
C VAL A 65 -2.97 3.43 7.21
N ILE A 66 -4.06 2.66 7.24
CA ILE A 66 -4.89 2.37 6.07
C ILE A 66 -5.56 3.67 5.58
N LEU A 67 -5.32 4.04 4.32
CA LEU A 67 -5.93 5.19 3.67
C LEU A 67 -7.13 4.80 2.80
N GLN A 68 -6.99 3.76 1.99
CA GLN A 68 -8.00 3.30 1.04
C GLN A 68 -8.00 1.78 0.96
N VAL A 69 -9.17 1.20 0.65
CA VAL A 69 -9.35 -0.23 0.41
C VAL A 69 -9.98 -0.41 -0.96
N GLN A 70 -9.41 -1.31 -1.77
CA GLN A 70 -9.92 -1.64 -3.10
C GLN A 70 -9.96 -3.15 -3.28
N GLY A 71 -11.07 -3.66 -3.84
CA GLY A 71 -11.15 -5.05 -4.29
C GLY A 71 -10.62 -5.17 -5.71
N PHE A 72 -9.96 -6.28 -6.03
CA PHE A 72 -9.63 -6.62 -7.40
C PHE A 72 -9.82 -8.12 -7.66
N GLU A 73 -10.17 -8.45 -8.89
CA GLU A 73 -10.24 -9.84 -9.33
C GLU A 73 -8.82 -10.40 -9.47
N LEU A 74 -8.59 -11.64 -9.05
CA LEU A 74 -7.25 -12.23 -9.10
C LEU A 74 -6.66 -12.28 -10.52
N LYS A 75 -7.51 -12.40 -11.55
CA LYS A 75 -7.09 -12.35 -12.96
C LYS A 75 -6.46 -11.01 -13.36
N ASN A 76 -6.84 -9.92 -12.68
CA ASN A 76 -6.30 -8.58 -12.94
C ASN A 76 -4.99 -8.33 -12.15
N SER A 77 -4.73 -9.14 -11.11
CA SER A 77 -3.53 -9.13 -10.27
C SER A 77 -3.14 -7.77 -9.66
N SER A 78 -4.02 -6.77 -9.72
CA SER A 78 -3.71 -5.41 -9.32
C SER A 78 -4.93 -4.59 -8.93
N ALA A 79 -4.71 -3.63 -8.03
CA ALA A 79 -5.64 -2.60 -7.63
C ALA A 79 -5.08 -1.21 -7.94
N THR A 80 -5.95 -0.28 -8.32
CA THR A 80 -5.59 1.13 -8.53
C THR A 80 -6.20 2.01 -7.44
N PHE A 81 -5.35 2.84 -6.84
CA PHE A 81 -5.73 3.82 -5.84
C PHE A 81 -5.46 5.23 -6.36
N VAL A 82 -6.39 6.15 -6.10
CA VAL A 82 -6.30 7.53 -6.58
C VAL A 82 -6.47 8.48 -5.41
N ILE A 83 -5.52 9.40 -5.26
CA ILE A 83 -5.60 10.54 -4.34
C ILE A 83 -5.74 11.79 -5.19
N GLN A 84 -6.86 12.49 -5.03
CA GLN A 84 -7.13 13.76 -5.71
C GLN A 84 -6.61 14.91 -4.86
N ASP A 85 -6.32 16.05 -5.50
CA ASP A 85 -6.00 17.32 -4.85
C ASP A 85 -4.95 17.20 -3.75
N ILE A 86 -3.84 16.51 -4.05
CA ILE A 86 -2.85 16.18 -3.03
C ILE A 86 -2.26 17.44 -2.37
N VAL A 87 -2.09 17.42 -1.05
CA VAL A 87 -1.49 18.53 -0.30
C VAL A 87 -0.28 18.09 0.50
N GLN A 88 0.45 19.05 1.08
CA GLN A 88 1.72 18.77 1.77
C GLN A 88 1.60 17.73 2.90
N ARG A 89 0.45 17.66 3.59
CA ARG A 89 0.17 16.66 4.63
C ARG A 89 0.00 15.23 4.10
N ASP A 90 -0.13 15.07 2.79
CA ASP A 90 -0.24 13.76 2.15
C ASP A 90 1.12 13.20 1.73
N ALA A 91 2.21 13.94 1.95
CA ALA A 91 3.56 13.39 1.89
C ALA A 91 3.73 12.31 2.98
N GLY A 92 4.57 11.32 2.69
CA GLY A 92 4.81 10.22 3.63
C GLY A 92 5.24 8.93 2.93
N GLN A 93 5.34 7.87 3.72
CA GLN A 93 5.71 6.54 3.26
C GLN A 93 4.46 5.76 2.86
N TYR A 94 4.26 5.57 1.56
CA TYR A 94 3.18 4.77 1.03
C TYR A 94 3.58 3.31 0.89
N SER A 95 2.68 2.42 1.28
CA SER A 95 2.82 0.99 1.05
C SER A 95 1.49 0.34 0.71
N CYS A 96 1.55 -0.87 0.16
CA CYS A 96 0.34 -1.64 -0.11
C CYS A 96 0.46 -3.07 0.42
N VAL A 97 -0.65 -3.56 0.94
CA VAL A 97 -0.83 -4.97 1.31
C VAL A 97 -2.10 -5.52 0.73
N VAL A 98 -2.11 -6.82 0.49
CA VAL A 98 -3.31 -7.57 0.13
C VAL A 98 -3.67 -8.45 1.31
N ARG A 99 -4.95 -8.51 1.65
CA ARG A 99 -5.45 -9.46 2.63
C ARG A 99 -5.79 -10.76 1.90
N PRO A 100 -5.02 -11.84 2.11
CA PRO A 100 -5.52 -13.18 1.94
C PRO A 100 -6.93 -13.30 2.54
N SER A 101 -7.91 -13.53 1.68
CA SER A 101 -9.00 -14.44 2.03
C SER A 101 -8.39 -15.84 2.27
N GLN A 102 -9.19 -16.86 2.59
CA GLN A 102 -8.72 -18.27 2.68
C GLN A 102 -8.08 -18.82 1.37
N CYS A 103 -7.89 -17.93 0.40
CA CYS A 103 -7.47 -18.14 -0.96
C CYS A 103 -5.99 -18.36 -1.14
N PHE A 104 -5.09 -17.98 -0.23
CA PHE A 104 -3.66 -18.19 -0.47
C PHE A 104 -3.14 -19.38 0.34
N LYS A 105 -2.44 -20.31 -0.33
CA LYS A 105 -1.61 -21.29 0.38
C LYS A 105 -0.52 -20.50 1.11
N GLN A 106 -0.59 -20.54 2.43
CA GLN A 106 0.38 -19.91 3.30
C GLN A 106 1.67 -20.74 3.26
N ASP A 107 2.45 -20.59 2.19
CA ASP A 107 3.88 -20.87 2.30
C ASP A 107 4.50 -19.67 3.00
N GLU A 108 5.09 -19.95 4.15
CA GLU A 108 5.69 -19.01 5.10
C GLU A 108 6.97 -18.35 4.56
N ASP A 109 7.15 -18.35 3.25
CA ASP A 109 8.27 -17.73 2.57
C ASP A 109 7.98 -16.25 2.36
N ARG A 110 8.29 -15.48 3.40
CA ARG A 110 8.69 -14.06 3.40
C ARG A 110 8.45 -13.37 2.05
N VAL A 111 7.22 -12.95 1.79
CA VAL A 111 6.91 -12.12 0.62
C VAL A 111 7.54 -10.75 0.85
N THR A 112 8.78 -10.59 0.41
CA THR A 112 9.49 -9.31 0.30
C THR A 112 9.02 -8.60 -0.95
N GLY A 113 7.88 -7.92 -0.85
CA GLY A 113 7.45 -6.97 -1.89
C GLY A 113 8.27 -5.68 -1.81
N ASN A 114 8.58 -5.07 -2.95
CA ASN A 114 9.17 -3.74 -2.98
C ASN A 114 8.03 -2.73 -2.81
N ASN A 115 7.53 -2.63 -1.58
CA ASN A 115 6.21 -2.09 -1.28
C ASN A 115 6.26 -0.67 -0.71
N VAL A 116 7.36 0.06 -0.85
CA VAL A 116 7.53 1.37 -0.20
C VAL A 116 7.86 2.47 -1.20
N ILE A 117 6.98 3.47 -1.28
CA ILE A 117 7.19 4.70 -2.04
C ILE A 117 7.15 5.89 -1.08
N ASN A 118 8.24 6.65 -1.02
CA ASN A 118 8.26 7.93 -0.30
C ASN A 118 7.79 9.04 -1.23
N LEU A 119 6.60 9.57 -0.97
CA LEU A 119 6.00 10.62 -1.79
C LEU A 119 6.39 12.01 -1.28
N GLN A 120 6.89 12.86 -2.17
CA GLN A 120 7.18 14.26 -1.87
C GLN A 120 6.19 15.18 -2.58
N VAL A 121 5.60 16.10 -1.83
CA VAL A 121 4.66 17.11 -2.35
C VAL A 121 5.32 18.48 -2.31
N LYS A 122 5.44 19.12 -3.47
CA LYS A 122 5.93 20.50 -3.62
C LYS A 122 4.77 21.47 -3.54
N GLY A 123 4.89 22.46 -2.66
CA GLY A 123 3.97 23.60 -2.55
C GLY A 123 4.29 24.70 -3.56
#